data_AF-A0A2N9ATI3-F1
#
_entry.id   AF-A0A2N9ATI3-F1
#
_cell.length_a   1.000
_cell.length_b   1.000
_cell.length_c   1.000
_cell.angle_alpha   90.00
_cell.angle_beta   90.00
_cell.angle_gamma   90.00
#
_symmetry.space_group_name_H-M   'P 1'
#
loop_
_entity.id
_entity.type
_entity.pdbx_description
1 polymer ?
#
loop_
_entity_poly.entity_id
_entity_poly.type
_entity_poly.pdbx_seq_one_letter_code
_entity_poly.pdbx_strand_id
1 'polypeptide(L)'
;MERGRVRPPGSSVMVEGHRTGPVPGEALAEDGVGGSVSAGLEAPSLPVPKETGEQDAAATQAPVQHPTWSTFTVRGVSYAFGHLVDFEFTCKDSDGADCLVLVTFTDHVFTRDPVPGDSNADAFPNCSRTPYGLVCPVRHRMSLRLRDIIEQVAGRKVWSLYAGDRYAQVPVLDDEGAEVLYAVIFSLDPFKGTKHHLRMLVRSAYVCDVEPPDTYGEVKFSNLVKLRMTNKHPRKVTDRGRKKPKMPRTGG
;
A
#
# COMPACT_ATOMS: atom_id res chain seq x y z
N MET A 1 28.94 54.01 -3.06
CA MET A 1 28.22 53.54 -1.87
C MET A 1 28.11 52.02 -1.96
N GLU A 2 28.91 51.36 -1.13
CA GLU A 2 29.22 49.93 -1.17
C GLU A 2 28.07 49.02 -0.73
N ARG A 3 28.02 47.84 -1.35
CA ARG A 3 27.11 46.74 -1.02
C ARG A 3 27.76 45.84 0.03
N GLY A 4 27.19 45.77 1.22
CA GLY A 4 27.60 44.82 2.26
C GLY A 4 27.14 43.39 1.94
N ARG A 5 28.08 42.45 1.79
CA ARG A 5 27.83 41.00 1.80
C ARG A 5 28.00 40.47 3.22
N VAL A 6 26.97 39.86 3.76
CA VAL A 6 27.00 39.12 5.04
C VAL A 6 27.46 37.68 4.75
N ARG A 7 28.49 37.21 5.46
CA ARG A 7 28.98 35.82 5.44
C ARG A 7 28.22 34.98 6.49
N PRO A 8 27.87 33.72 6.21
CA PRO A 8 27.45 32.78 7.25
C PRO A 8 28.66 32.16 7.98
N PRO A 9 28.56 31.86 9.29
CA PRO A 9 29.63 31.22 10.04
C PRO A 9 29.60 29.69 9.95
N GLY A 10 30.77 29.11 9.69
CA GLY A 10 31.37 28.12 10.59
C GLY A 10 30.86 26.68 10.56
N SER A 11 31.35 25.91 9.60
CA SER A 11 31.51 24.45 9.68
C SER A 11 32.54 24.07 10.75
N SER A 12 32.16 23.23 11.72
CA SER A 12 33.10 22.54 12.62
C SER A 12 33.17 21.04 12.26
N VAL A 13 34.39 20.58 12.06
CA VAL A 13 34.79 19.21 11.70
C VAL A 13 35.52 18.59 12.90
N MET A 14 35.54 17.25 12.92
CA MET A 14 36.39 16.33 13.68
C MET A 14 35.95 16.01 15.12
N VAL A 15 35.75 14.72 15.42
CA VAL A 15 36.71 13.91 16.20
C VAL A 15 36.54 12.44 15.81
N GLU A 16 37.64 11.81 15.44
CA GLU A 16 37.83 10.37 15.22
C GLU A 16 37.78 9.60 16.55
N GLY A 17 37.24 8.38 16.52
CA GLY A 17 37.29 7.43 17.63
C GLY A 17 37.60 6.02 17.12
N HIS A 18 38.75 5.49 17.54
CA HIS A 18 39.35 4.22 17.12
C HIS A 18 38.61 2.94 17.57
N ARG A 19 38.68 1.96 16.66
CA ARG A 19 38.71 0.47 16.78
C ARG A 19 38.80 -0.17 18.18
N THR A 20 38.04 -1.26 18.35
CA THR A 20 38.54 -2.63 18.65
C THR A 20 37.45 -3.67 18.33
N GLY A 21 37.84 -4.79 17.69
CA GLY A 21 36.96 -5.93 17.37
C GLY A 21 36.94 -6.99 18.47
N PRO A 22 36.13 -8.06 18.31
CA PRO A 22 36.76 -9.38 18.23
C PRO A 22 36.16 -10.36 17.19
N VAL A 23 37.10 -11.01 16.49
CA VAL A 23 37.28 -12.46 16.21
C VAL A 23 36.07 -13.34 15.80
N PRO A 24 36.17 -14.11 14.68
CA PRO A 24 35.20 -15.14 14.28
C PRO A 24 35.50 -16.50 14.96
N GLY A 25 34.44 -17.18 15.39
CA GLY A 25 34.50 -18.58 15.85
C GLY A 25 34.15 -19.55 14.73
N GLU A 26 35.05 -20.49 14.48
CA GLU A 26 34.87 -21.74 13.73
C GLU A 26 33.91 -22.71 14.45
N ALA A 27 33.13 -23.47 13.68
CA ALA A 27 32.74 -24.87 13.94
C ALA A 27 31.93 -25.36 12.71
N LEU A 28 32.54 -26.17 11.85
CA LEU A 28 32.50 -27.65 11.85
C LEU A 28 31.25 -28.22 11.15
N ALA A 29 31.56 -28.96 10.09
CA ALA A 29 30.70 -29.84 9.33
C ALA A 29 30.28 -31.05 10.16
N GLU A 30 29.09 -31.60 9.89
CA GLU A 30 28.84 -33.04 9.99
C GLU A 30 28.00 -33.52 8.79
N ASP A 31 28.57 -34.52 8.11
CA ASP A 31 27.95 -35.46 7.20
C ASP A 31 26.93 -36.37 7.90
N GLY A 32 25.99 -36.95 7.15
CA GLY A 32 25.13 -38.04 7.65
C GLY A 32 23.83 -38.18 6.86
N VAL A 33 23.83 -38.83 5.70
CA VAL A 33 23.54 -40.27 5.51
C VAL A 33 22.06 -40.64 5.71
N GLY A 34 21.44 -41.05 4.59
CA GLY A 34 20.77 -42.36 4.47
C GLY A 34 19.35 -42.51 5.03
N GLY A 35 18.39 -42.81 4.16
CA GLY A 35 17.07 -43.25 4.59
C GLY A 35 16.07 -43.46 3.47
N SER A 36 16.41 -44.34 2.53
CA SER A 36 15.49 -44.87 1.52
C SER A 36 14.66 -45.99 2.15
N VAL A 37 13.33 -45.87 2.19
CA VAL A 37 12.40 -47.02 2.33
C VAL A 37 11.09 -46.77 1.57
N SER A 38 11.04 -47.42 0.40
CA SER A 38 9.97 -48.34 -0.04
C SER A 38 8.51 -47.99 0.20
N ALA A 39 7.89 -47.55 -0.90
CA ALA A 39 6.62 -47.98 -1.47
C ALA A 39 5.82 -49.06 -0.71
N GLY A 40 4.68 -48.64 -0.14
CA GLY A 40 3.50 -49.48 0.07
C GLY A 40 2.46 -49.15 -0.99
N LEU A 41 2.33 -50.04 -1.98
CA LEU A 41 1.23 -50.09 -2.94
C LEU A 41 0.00 -50.65 -2.21
N GLU A 42 -0.92 -49.78 -1.79
CA GLU A 42 -2.28 -50.20 -1.43
C GLU A 42 -3.21 -49.95 -2.61
N ALA A 43 -3.95 -51.00 -2.97
CA ALA A 43 -4.82 -51.06 -4.13
C ALA A 43 -6.05 -50.13 -3.98
N PRO A 44 -6.60 -49.64 -5.11
CA PRO A 44 -7.73 -48.71 -5.10
C PRO A 44 -9.01 -49.40 -4.63
N SER A 45 -9.58 -48.90 -3.53
CA SER A 45 -10.96 -49.20 -3.15
C SER A 45 -11.92 -48.45 -4.08
N LEU A 46 -12.87 -49.20 -4.65
CA LEU A 46 -13.92 -48.71 -5.53
C LEU A 46 -14.78 -47.63 -4.83
N PRO A 47 -15.26 -46.62 -5.56
CA PRO A 47 -16.05 -45.54 -5.00
C PRO A 47 -17.47 -46.00 -4.65
N VAL A 48 -17.87 -45.73 -3.41
CA VAL A 48 -19.28 -45.76 -2.97
C VAL A 48 -19.99 -44.53 -3.55
N PRO A 49 -21.12 -44.67 -4.28
CA PRO A 49 -21.89 -43.54 -4.73
C PRO A 49 -22.61 -42.92 -3.51
N LYS A 50 -22.12 -41.77 -3.05
CA LYS A 50 -22.86 -40.92 -2.10
C LYS A 50 -23.75 -39.95 -2.88
N GLU A 51 -25.04 -40.14 -2.67
CA GLU A 51 -26.18 -39.23 -2.83
C GLU A 51 -25.74 -37.76 -2.91
N THR A 52 -25.82 -37.14 -4.09
CA THR A 52 -26.94 -36.28 -4.53
C THR A 52 -27.70 -35.63 -3.38
N GLY A 53 -27.32 -34.40 -3.04
CA GLY A 53 -28.11 -33.54 -2.16
C GLY A 53 -27.22 -32.55 -1.44
N GLU A 54 -27.08 -31.35 -1.97
CA GLU A 54 -27.42 -30.13 -1.23
C GLU A 54 -27.36 -28.95 -2.20
N GLN A 55 -28.42 -28.16 -2.20
CA GLN A 55 -28.58 -26.98 -3.02
C GLN A 55 -27.61 -25.90 -2.54
N ASP A 56 -26.68 -25.48 -3.40
CA ASP A 56 -25.93 -24.24 -3.23
C ASP A 56 -26.89 -23.05 -3.35
N ALA A 57 -27.67 -22.80 -2.29
CA ALA A 57 -28.32 -21.53 -2.07
C ALA A 57 -27.21 -20.53 -1.73
N ALA A 58 -26.63 -19.92 -2.77
CA ALA A 58 -25.76 -18.77 -2.64
C ALA A 58 -26.53 -17.67 -1.89
N ALA A 59 -26.31 -17.61 -0.57
CA ALA A 59 -26.81 -16.55 0.27
C ALA A 59 -26.33 -15.23 -0.33
N THR A 60 -27.26 -14.52 -0.98
CA THR A 60 -27.04 -13.17 -1.49
C THR A 60 -26.88 -12.28 -0.28
N GLN A 61 -25.65 -12.19 0.23
CA GLN A 61 -25.31 -11.27 1.30
C GLN A 61 -25.60 -9.86 0.78
N ALA A 62 -26.43 -9.13 1.53
CA ALA A 62 -26.71 -7.74 1.26
C ALA A 62 -25.38 -6.96 1.14
N PRO A 63 -25.29 -5.99 0.22
CA PRO A 63 -24.08 -5.21 0.06
C PRO A 63 -23.71 -4.58 1.40
N VAL A 64 -22.45 -4.76 1.82
CA VAL A 64 -21.89 -4.10 3.00
C VAL A 64 -21.89 -2.60 2.70
N GLN A 65 -22.91 -1.88 3.16
CA GLN A 65 -22.97 -0.43 3.04
C GLN A 65 -22.07 0.17 4.13
N HIS A 66 -20.89 0.63 3.72
CA HIS A 66 -20.09 1.48 4.57
C HIS A 66 -20.80 2.83 4.76
N PRO A 67 -20.71 3.45 5.95
CA PRO A 67 -21.38 4.72 6.21
C PRO A 67 -20.94 5.77 5.19
N THR A 68 -21.92 6.42 4.55
CA THR A 68 -21.66 7.50 3.60
C THR A 68 -20.93 8.64 4.30
N TRP A 69 -19.80 9.06 3.74
CA TRP A 69 -19.02 10.17 4.23
C TRP A 69 -19.82 11.48 4.18
N SER A 70 -20.03 12.09 5.35
CA SER A 70 -20.77 13.35 5.46
C SER A 70 -19.94 14.54 5.02
N THR A 71 -20.57 15.55 4.44
CA THR A 71 -19.91 16.83 4.13
C THR A 71 -19.37 17.47 5.40
N PHE A 72 -18.17 18.03 5.35
CA PHE A 72 -17.52 18.68 6.49
C PHE A 72 -17.11 20.11 6.14
N THR A 73 -17.37 21.07 7.03
CA THR A 73 -17.05 22.49 6.78
C THR A 73 -15.92 22.95 7.70
N VAL A 74 -14.85 23.46 7.09
CA VAL A 74 -13.68 24.01 7.78
C VAL A 74 -13.49 25.44 7.33
N ARG A 75 -13.53 26.39 8.28
CA ARG A 75 -13.32 27.82 8.02
C ARG A 75 -14.19 28.37 6.87
N GLY A 76 -15.47 27.95 6.83
CA GLY A 76 -16.43 28.36 5.81
C GLY A 76 -16.32 27.64 4.45
N VAL A 77 -15.37 26.71 4.29
CA VAL A 77 -15.24 25.88 3.08
C VAL A 77 -15.82 24.51 3.34
N SER A 78 -16.79 24.08 2.52
CA SER A 78 -17.41 22.76 2.61
C SER A 78 -16.71 21.75 1.70
N TYR A 79 -16.36 20.59 2.28
CA TYR A 79 -15.73 19.47 1.60
C TYR A 79 -16.71 18.31 1.53
N ALA A 80 -17.09 17.91 0.32
CA ALA A 80 -17.92 16.75 0.07
C ALA A 80 -17.04 15.52 -0.20
N PHE A 81 -17.48 14.34 0.26
CA PHE A 81 -16.70 13.10 0.15
C PHE A 81 -17.50 11.96 -0.50
N GLY A 82 -18.60 12.30 -1.19
CA GLY A 82 -19.47 11.32 -1.85
C GLY A 82 -18.80 10.56 -3.00
N HIS A 83 -17.65 11.00 -3.48
CA HIS A 83 -16.84 10.28 -4.47
C HIS A 83 -16.02 9.13 -3.85
N LEU A 84 -15.85 9.10 -2.53
CA LEU A 84 -15.13 8.04 -1.80
C LEU A 84 -16.07 6.90 -1.39
N VAL A 85 -16.91 6.49 -2.33
CA VAL A 85 -17.75 5.29 -2.18
C VAL A 85 -16.92 4.06 -2.56
N ASP A 86 -17.13 2.98 -1.83
CA ASP A 86 -16.52 1.71 -2.16
C ASP A 86 -16.91 1.28 -3.58
N PHE A 87 -15.98 0.67 -4.30
CA PHE A 87 -16.20 0.22 -5.65
C PHE A 87 -15.47 -1.09 -5.90
N GLU A 88 -15.88 -1.81 -6.94
CA GLU A 88 -15.23 -3.04 -7.37
C GLU A 88 -14.61 -2.88 -8.76
N PHE A 89 -13.50 -3.56 -8.99
CA PHE A 89 -12.90 -3.68 -10.32
C PHE A 89 -12.32 -5.08 -10.53
N THR A 90 -12.24 -5.49 -11.79
CA THR A 90 -11.65 -6.77 -12.19
C THR A 90 -10.25 -6.53 -12.72
N CYS A 91 -9.31 -7.37 -12.31
CA CYS A 91 -7.95 -7.40 -12.84
C CYS A 91 -7.51 -8.84 -13.09
N LYS A 92 -6.39 -9.03 -13.79
CA LYS A 92 -5.80 -10.35 -13.99
C LYS A 92 -4.60 -10.55 -13.09
N ASP A 93 -4.48 -11.77 -12.55
CA ASP A 93 -3.25 -12.19 -11.89
C ASP A 93 -2.14 -12.49 -12.92
N SER A 94 -0.96 -12.90 -12.45
CA SER A 94 0.17 -13.19 -13.36
C SER A 94 -0.01 -14.44 -14.21
N ASP A 95 -0.96 -15.32 -13.87
CA ASP A 95 -1.30 -16.54 -14.61
C ASP A 95 -2.47 -16.29 -15.59
N GLY A 96 -3.04 -15.09 -15.58
CA GLY A 96 -4.12 -14.66 -16.46
C GLY A 96 -5.52 -14.90 -15.91
N ALA A 97 -5.64 -15.37 -14.66
CA ALA A 97 -6.93 -15.58 -14.00
C ALA A 97 -7.56 -14.26 -13.57
N ASP A 98 -8.88 -14.15 -13.74
CA ASP A 98 -9.63 -12.96 -13.33
C ASP A 98 -9.74 -12.89 -11.80
N CYS A 99 -9.57 -11.69 -11.26
CA CYS A 99 -9.65 -11.38 -9.84
C CYS A 99 -10.52 -10.14 -9.64
N LEU A 100 -11.69 -10.35 -9.04
CA LEU A 100 -12.58 -9.29 -8.57
C LEU A 100 -12.08 -8.72 -7.23
N VAL A 101 -11.80 -7.42 -7.20
CA VAL A 101 -11.26 -6.69 -6.04
C VAL A 101 -12.29 -5.68 -5.54
N LEU A 102 -12.61 -5.71 -4.24
CA LEU A 102 -13.36 -4.65 -3.56
C LEU A 102 -12.39 -3.58 -3.05
N VAL A 103 -12.62 -2.31 -3.38
CA VAL A 103 -11.83 -1.17 -2.91
C VAL A 103 -12.62 -0.43 -1.84
N THR A 104 -11.97 -0.18 -0.71
CA THR A 104 -12.51 0.65 0.38
C THR A 104 -11.51 1.71 0.81
N PHE A 105 -11.99 2.77 1.46
CA PHE A 105 -11.17 3.94 1.81
C PHE A 105 -11.13 4.18 3.33
N THR A 106 -10.01 4.70 3.82
CA THR A 106 -9.94 5.33 5.15
C THR A 106 -10.00 6.84 5.02
N ASP A 107 -10.28 7.54 6.12
CA ASP A 107 -10.30 9.01 6.18
C ASP A 107 -8.93 9.66 5.86
N HIS A 108 -7.84 8.89 5.95
CA HIS A 108 -6.47 9.36 5.71
C HIS A 108 -6.21 9.77 4.25
N VAL A 109 -7.10 9.39 3.32
CA VAL A 109 -7.00 9.80 1.91
C VAL A 109 -7.35 11.27 1.68
N PHE A 110 -8.00 11.92 2.65
CA PHE A 110 -8.30 13.35 2.63
C PHE A 110 -7.87 14.10 3.89
N THR A 111 -7.49 13.40 4.97
CA THR A 111 -6.93 14.02 6.18
C THR A 111 -5.40 14.00 6.21
N ARG A 112 -4.82 14.94 6.96
CA ARG A 112 -3.38 15.02 7.31
C ARG A 112 -3.19 15.11 8.82
N ASP A 113 -1.96 14.88 9.26
CA ASP A 113 -1.57 15.12 10.64
C ASP A 113 -1.51 16.64 10.92
N PRO A 114 -1.83 17.08 12.15
CA PRO A 114 -1.72 18.47 12.53
C PRO A 114 -0.27 18.94 12.51
N VAL A 115 -0.05 20.19 12.12
CA VAL A 115 1.24 20.88 12.17
C VAL A 115 1.15 22.09 13.12
N PRO A 116 2.27 22.62 13.63
CA PRO A 116 2.25 23.79 14.50
C PRO A 116 1.48 24.97 13.87
N GLY A 117 0.49 25.51 14.60
CA GLY A 117 -0.38 26.59 14.13
C GLY A 117 -1.76 26.14 13.65
N ASP A 118 -2.00 24.83 13.50
CA ASP A 118 -3.33 24.32 13.25
C ASP A 118 -4.27 24.45 14.45
N SER A 119 -5.56 24.55 14.17
CA SER A 119 -6.62 24.60 15.18
C SER A 119 -7.30 23.25 15.32
N ASN A 120 -7.50 22.81 16.57
CA ASN A 120 -8.31 21.61 16.86
C ASN A 120 -9.76 21.75 16.40
N ALA A 121 -10.28 22.98 16.22
CA ALA A 121 -11.63 23.21 15.71
C ALA A 121 -11.81 22.75 14.24
N ASP A 122 -10.69 22.57 13.52
CA ASP A 122 -10.69 22.11 12.13
C ASP A 122 -10.58 20.57 12.02
N ALA A 123 -10.62 19.85 13.15
CA ALA A 123 -10.47 18.40 13.21
C ALA A 123 -11.66 17.67 12.58
N PHE A 124 -11.35 16.73 11.71
CA PHE A 124 -12.36 15.87 11.10
C PHE A 124 -12.94 14.94 12.17
N PRO A 125 -14.28 14.87 12.32
CA PRO A 125 -14.91 14.10 13.38
C PRO A 125 -14.64 12.60 13.21
N ASN A 126 -14.34 11.91 14.32
CA ASN A 126 -14.07 10.47 14.36
C ASN A 126 -12.95 10.01 13.39
N CYS A 127 -12.01 10.91 13.09
CA CYS A 127 -10.82 10.60 12.31
C CYS A 127 -10.02 9.46 12.95
N SER A 128 -9.54 8.51 12.14
CA SER A 128 -8.75 7.38 12.65
C SER A 128 -7.28 7.71 12.89
N ARG A 129 -6.84 8.95 12.60
CA ARG A 129 -5.50 9.45 12.92
C ARG A 129 -5.38 9.79 14.41
N THR A 130 -4.17 9.61 14.95
CA THR A 130 -3.82 9.98 16.33
C THR A 130 -2.77 11.09 16.30
N PRO A 131 -2.96 12.22 17.03
CA PRO A 131 -4.04 12.48 18.00
C PRO A 131 -5.40 12.81 17.36
N TYR A 132 -5.41 13.40 16.16
CA TYR A 132 -6.58 13.63 15.33
C TYR A 132 -6.09 13.95 13.90
N GLY A 133 -6.99 13.98 12.92
CA GLY A 133 -6.67 14.41 11.56
C GLY A 133 -7.44 15.64 11.14
N LEU A 134 -6.80 16.47 10.34
CA LEU A 134 -7.37 17.68 9.76
C LEU A 134 -7.67 17.45 8.29
N VAL A 135 -8.78 18.00 7.77
CA VAL A 135 -9.01 17.97 6.32
C VAL A 135 -7.90 18.73 5.61
N CYS A 136 -7.28 18.07 4.64
CA CYS A 136 -6.24 18.65 3.81
C CYS A 136 -6.83 19.00 2.44
N PRO A 137 -6.91 20.29 2.05
CA PRO A 137 -7.49 20.69 0.77
C PRO A 137 -6.80 20.03 -0.43
N VAL A 138 -5.47 19.89 -0.37
CA VAL A 138 -4.69 19.23 -1.42
C VAL A 138 -5.05 17.76 -1.54
N ARG A 139 -5.12 17.03 -0.40
CA ARG A 139 -5.50 15.60 -0.43
C ARG A 139 -6.95 15.41 -0.86
N HIS A 140 -7.86 16.26 -0.40
CA HIS A 140 -9.26 16.23 -0.84
C HIS A 140 -9.37 16.42 -2.36
N ARG A 141 -8.73 17.44 -2.93
CA ARG A 141 -8.72 17.66 -4.39
C ARG A 141 -8.17 16.44 -5.14
N MET A 142 -7.04 15.88 -4.69
CA MET A 142 -6.46 14.69 -5.31
C MET A 142 -7.34 13.45 -5.14
N SER A 143 -8.10 13.37 -4.04
CA SER A 143 -8.97 12.23 -3.76
C SER A 143 -10.10 12.08 -4.79
N LEU A 144 -10.49 13.16 -5.47
CA LEU A 144 -11.47 13.14 -6.56
C LEU A 144 -11.06 12.23 -7.73
N ARG A 145 -9.75 11.98 -7.88
CA ARG A 145 -9.18 11.16 -8.96
C ARG A 145 -8.76 9.76 -8.49
N LEU A 146 -8.98 9.41 -7.22
CA LEU A 146 -8.46 8.17 -6.66
C LEU A 146 -8.97 6.92 -7.36
N ARG A 147 -10.25 6.91 -7.72
CA ARG A 147 -10.83 5.78 -8.46
C ARG A 147 -10.06 5.51 -9.76
N ASP A 148 -9.91 6.52 -10.60
CA ASP A 148 -9.20 6.40 -11.88
C ASP A 148 -7.75 5.98 -11.69
N ILE A 149 -7.07 6.51 -10.65
CA ILE A 149 -5.69 6.15 -10.31
C ILE A 149 -5.58 4.67 -9.93
N ILE A 150 -6.53 4.19 -9.11
CA ILE A 150 -6.57 2.81 -8.63
C ILE A 150 -6.92 1.84 -9.75
N GLU A 151 -7.89 2.14 -10.61
CA GLU A 151 -8.24 1.28 -11.75
C GLU A 151 -7.04 1.09 -12.70
N GLN A 152 -6.20 2.13 -12.84
CA GLN A 152 -4.96 2.05 -13.62
C GLN A 152 -3.86 1.21 -12.96
N VAL A 153 -3.96 0.87 -11.66
CA VAL A 153 -2.94 0.07 -10.96
C VAL A 153 -2.80 -1.32 -11.55
N ALA A 154 -3.88 -1.87 -12.12
CA ALA A 154 -3.94 -3.23 -12.65
C ALA A 154 -2.85 -3.51 -13.71
N GLY A 155 -2.51 -2.50 -14.51
CA GLY A 155 -1.48 -2.58 -15.54
C GLY A 155 -0.08 -2.14 -15.11
N ARG A 156 0.13 -1.75 -13.85
CA ARG A 156 1.34 -1.07 -13.39
C ARG A 156 2.17 -1.92 -12.41
N LYS A 157 3.38 -1.44 -12.14
CA LYS A 157 4.18 -1.89 -11.00
C LYS A 157 3.79 -1.07 -9.77
N VAL A 158 3.82 -1.74 -8.62
CA VAL A 158 3.62 -1.12 -7.31
C VAL A 158 4.84 -1.39 -6.42
N TRP A 159 5.04 -0.55 -5.43
CA TRP A 159 6.15 -0.63 -4.50
C TRP A 159 5.71 -1.31 -3.21
N SER A 160 6.52 -2.23 -2.69
CA SER A 160 6.30 -2.79 -1.34
C SER A 160 6.87 -1.83 -0.29
N LEU A 161 6.13 -1.52 0.77
CA LEU A 161 6.57 -0.58 1.83
C LEU A 161 7.14 -1.31 3.06
N TYR A 162 7.77 -0.55 3.96
CA TYR A 162 8.36 -1.07 5.22
C TYR A 162 7.35 -1.85 6.07
N ALA A 163 6.14 -1.31 6.18
CA ALA A 163 5.04 -1.90 6.93
C ALA A 163 4.39 -3.06 6.16
N GLY A 164 5.14 -4.15 5.95
CA GLY A 164 4.69 -5.50 5.62
C GLY A 164 3.61 -5.67 4.53
N ASP A 165 2.37 -5.43 4.92
CA ASP A 165 1.13 -5.57 4.13
C ASP A 165 0.79 -4.33 3.28
N ARG A 166 1.64 -3.30 3.31
CA ARG A 166 1.39 -2.03 2.61
C ARG A 166 2.16 -1.93 1.31
N TYR A 167 1.46 -1.41 0.31
CA TYR A 167 1.95 -1.16 -1.03
C TYR A 167 1.71 0.29 -1.41
N ALA A 168 2.51 0.81 -2.34
CA ALA A 168 2.33 2.15 -2.89
C ALA A 168 2.32 2.15 -4.42
N GLN A 169 1.41 2.91 -5.01
CA GLN A 169 1.49 3.35 -6.40
C GLN A 169 2.08 4.75 -6.46
N VAL A 170 3.14 4.93 -7.26
CA VAL A 170 3.92 6.16 -7.40
C VAL A 170 4.68 6.03 -8.74
N PRO A 171 4.38 6.71 -9.87
CA PRO A 171 3.87 8.07 -10.09
C PRO A 171 2.50 8.16 -10.81
N VAL A 172 1.90 9.37 -10.81
CA VAL A 172 0.62 9.69 -11.44
C VAL A 172 0.76 10.95 -12.31
N LEU A 173 -0.04 11.10 -13.36
CA LEU A 173 -0.11 12.34 -14.13
C LEU A 173 -1.11 13.31 -13.49
N ASP A 174 -0.70 14.55 -13.25
CA ASP A 174 -1.61 15.61 -12.81
C ASP A 174 -2.57 16.05 -13.94
N ASP A 175 -3.36 17.09 -13.70
CA ASP A 175 -4.37 17.57 -14.67
C ASP A 175 -3.72 18.23 -15.91
N GLU A 176 -2.45 18.63 -15.80
CA GLU A 176 -1.65 19.21 -16.88
C GLU A 176 -0.87 18.13 -17.65
N GLY A 177 -1.02 16.85 -17.25
CA GLY A 177 -0.29 15.73 -17.81
C GLY A 177 1.16 15.63 -17.33
N ALA A 178 1.56 16.42 -16.33
CA ALA A 178 2.89 16.34 -15.74
C ALA A 178 2.97 15.18 -14.75
N GLU A 179 4.12 14.49 -14.72
CA GLU A 179 4.34 13.46 -13.71
C GLU A 179 4.45 14.10 -12.32
N VAL A 180 3.55 13.73 -11.43
CA VAL A 180 3.61 14.05 -10.00
C VAL A 180 3.83 12.77 -9.20
N LEU A 181 4.66 12.89 -8.17
CA LEU A 181 4.86 11.80 -7.22
C LEU A 181 3.66 11.76 -6.27
N TYR A 182 2.59 11.06 -6.66
CA TYR A 182 1.42 10.85 -5.81
C TYR A 182 1.43 9.42 -5.26
N ALA A 183 1.54 9.27 -3.95
CA ALA A 183 1.55 7.99 -3.27
C ALA A 183 0.13 7.59 -2.86
N VAL A 184 -0.36 6.48 -3.42
CA VAL A 184 -1.56 5.78 -2.94
C VAL A 184 -1.12 4.58 -2.13
N ILE A 185 -1.25 4.65 -0.81
CA ILE A 185 -0.87 3.57 0.10
C ILE A 185 -2.08 2.67 0.37
N PHE A 186 -1.95 1.38 0.10
CA PHE A 186 -3.03 0.41 0.30
C PHE A 186 -2.52 -0.90 0.91
N SER A 187 -3.42 -1.66 1.55
CA SER A 187 -3.24 -3.11 1.74
C SER A 187 -4.12 -3.87 0.77
N LEU A 188 -3.73 -5.11 0.46
CA LEU A 188 -4.46 -5.99 -0.43
C LEU A 188 -4.55 -7.36 0.22
N ASP A 189 -5.73 -7.78 0.67
CA ASP A 189 -5.91 -8.95 1.52
C ASP A 189 -7.01 -9.88 1.00
N PRO A 190 -6.91 -11.20 1.19
CA PRO A 190 -8.00 -12.14 0.89
C PRO A 190 -9.31 -11.71 1.52
N PHE A 191 -10.41 -11.73 0.74
CA PHE A 191 -11.73 -11.35 1.23
C PHE A 191 -12.73 -12.52 1.21
N LYS A 192 -12.52 -13.45 2.16
CA LYS A 192 -13.30 -14.68 2.26
C LYS A 192 -14.76 -14.42 2.62
N GLY A 193 -15.64 -15.32 2.15
CA GLY A 193 -17.07 -15.29 2.47
C GLY A 193 -17.88 -14.26 1.68
N THR A 194 -17.29 -13.68 0.64
CA THR A 194 -17.94 -12.72 -0.28
C THR A 194 -17.72 -13.14 -1.73
N LYS A 195 -18.36 -12.45 -2.69
CA LYS A 195 -18.10 -12.64 -4.13
C LYS A 195 -16.73 -12.13 -4.59
N HIS A 196 -16.06 -11.31 -3.78
CA HIS A 196 -14.78 -10.69 -4.10
C HIS A 196 -13.64 -11.60 -3.67
N HIS A 197 -12.56 -11.62 -4.45
CA HIS A 197 -11.38 -12.44 -4.13
C HIS A 197 -10.47 -11.72 -3.13
N LEU A 198 -10.30 -10.41 -3.33
CA LEU A 198 -9.43 -9.54 -2.53
C LEU A 198 -10.17 -8.27 -2.10
N ARG A 199 -9.74 -7.70 -0.98
CA ARG A 199 -10.08 -6.36 -0.53
C ARG A 199 -8.83 -5.48 -0.59
N MET A 200 -8.93 -4.38 -1.33
CA MET A 200 -7.95 -3.29 -1.31
C MET A 200 -8.43 -2.21 -0.35
N LEU A 201 -7.73 -2.05 0.78
CA LEU A 201 -8.00 -0.94 1.71
C LEU A 201 -7.02 0.19 1.41
N VAL A 202 -7.51 1.29 0.85
CA VAL A 202 -6.72 2.51 0.61
C VAL A 202 -6.54 3.24 1.93
N ARG A 203 -5.34 3.08 2.51
CA ARG A 203 -5.00 3.54 3.85
C ARG A 203 -4.57 5.00 3.91
N SER A 204 -4.08 5.58 2.81
CA SER A 204 -3.66 6.98 2.73
C SER A 204 -3.39 7.34 1.28
N ALA A 205 -3.56 8.60 0.91
CA ALA A 205 -3.18 9.10 -0.40
C ALA A 205 -2.69 10.54 -0.32
N TYR A 206 -1.51 10.82 -0.87
CA TYR A 206 -0.89 12.15 -0.76
C TYR A 206 0.16 12.41 -1.83
N VAL A 207 0.38 13.70 -2.12
CA VAL A 207 1.49 14.16 -2.95
C VAL A 207 2.77 14.06 -2.12
N CYS A 208 3.79 13.43 -2.66
CA CYS A 208 5.12 13.39 -2.09
C CYS A 208 5.87 14.65 -2.54
N ASP A 209 5.97 15.61 -1.64
CA ASP A 209 6.65 16.90 -1.82
C ASP A 209 8.09 16.88 -1.27
N VAL A 210 8.32 16.15 -0.17
CA VAL A 210 9.64 16.08 0.49
C VAL A 210 10.45 14.86 0.07
N GLU A 211 9.92 13.66 0.31
CA GLU A 211 10.63 12.40 0.06
C GLU A 211 9.65 11.31 -0.40
N PRO A 212 10.05 10.43 -1.34
CA PRO A 212 9.28 9.23 -1.65
C PRO A 212 9.13 8.33 -0.41
N PRO A 213 8.07 7.52 -0.34
CA PRO A 213 7.92 6.55 0.74
C PRO A 213 9.06 5.52 0.70
N ASP A 214 9.47 5.02 1.86
CA ASP A 214 10.47 3.96 1.97
C ASP A 214 9.95 2.63 1.41
N THR A 215 10.61 2.13 0.37
CA THR A 215 10.21 0.92 -0.36
C THR A 215 11.21 -0.22 -0.21
N TYR A 216 10.75 -1.46 -0.46
CA TYR A 216 11.52 -2.72 -0.47
C TYR A 216 11.51 -3.41 -1.85
N GLY A 217 11.38 -2.61 -2.91
CA GLY A 217 11.35 -3.08 -4.29
C GLY A 217 9.98 -2.93 -4.97
N GLU A 218 10.01 -3.08 -6.28
CA GLU A 218 8.84 -3.02 -7.16
C GLU A 218 8.32 -4.43 -7.49
N VAL A 219 7.01 -4.59 -7.60
CA VAL A 219 6.34 -5.81 -8.04
C VAL A 219 5.26 -5.46 -9.06
N LYS A 220 5.09 -6.28 -10.10
CA LYS A 220 3.93 -6.12 -11.01
C LYS A 220 2.65 -6.36 -10.22
N PHE A 221 1.64 -5.51 -10.39
CA PHE A 221 0.39 -5.65 -9.65
C PHE A 221 -0.26 -7.03 -9.86
N SER A 222 -0.25 -7.56 -11.09
CA SER A 222 -0.73 -8.92 -11.38
C SER A 222 -0.04 -10.03 -10.56
N ASN A 223 1.28 -9.91 -10.34
CA ASN A 223 2.01 -10.84 -9.47
C ASN A 223 1.67 -10.62 -7.98
N LEU A 224 1.42 -9.37 -7.57
CA LEU A 224 0.94 -9.09 -6.23
C LEU A 224 -0.44 -9.74 -5.99
N VAL A 225 -1.36 -9.63 -6.95
CA VAL A 225 -2.69 -10.27 -6.90
C VAL A 225 -2.56 -11.77 -6.69
N LYS A 226 -1.76 -12.47 -7.52
CA LYS A 226 -1.50 -13.93 -7.36
C LYS A 226 -0.97 -14.28 -5.96
N LEU A 227 0.02 -13.53 -5.49
CA LEU A 227 0.59 -13.75 -4.17
C LEU A 227 -0.46 -13.56 -3.08
N ARG A 228 -1.24 -12.47 -3.12
CA ARG A 228 -2.24 -12.20 -2.09
C ARG A 228 -3.42 -13.17 -2.13
N MET A 229 -3.84 -13.66 -3.30
CA MET A 229 -4.85 -14.72 -3.41
C MET A 229 -4.44 -16.00 -2.67
N THR A 230 -3.14 -16.31 -2.63
CA THR A 230 -2.58 -17.44 -1.88
C THR A 230 -2.08 -17.06 -0.48
N ASN A 231 -2.46 -15.87 0.01
CA ASN A 231 -2.05 -15.28 1.28
C ASN A 231 -0.53 -15.16 1.47
N LYS A 232 0.23 -15.05 0.37
CA LYS A 232 1.68 -14.83 0.34
C LYS A 232 2.00 -13.36 0.16
N HIS A 233 3.25 -12.97 0.41
CA HIS A 233 3.73 -11.60 0.23
C HIS A 233 4.91 -11.56 -0.76
N PRO A 234 5.10 -10.43 -1.48
CA PRO A 234 6.33 -10.23 -2.24
C PRO A 234 7.56 -10.32 -1.34
N ARG A 235 8.65 -10.88 -1.86
CA ARG A 235 9.93 -10.92 -1.15
C ARG A 235 10.44 -9.50 -0.93
N LYS A 236 10.83 -9.17 0.30
CA LYS A 236 11.47 -7.88 0.62
C LYS A 236 12.87 -7.83 0.02
N VAL A 237 13.16 -6.79 -0.77
CA VAL A 237 14.50 -6.50 -1.28
C VAL A 237 15.13 -5.45 -0.38
N THR A 238 16.11 -5.85 0.43
CA THR A 238 16.79 -5.00 1.42
C THR A 238 18.09 -4.38 0.89
N ASP A 239 18.47 -4.67 -0.35
CA ASP A 239 19.68 -4.15 -0.97
C ASP A 239 19.72 -2.61 -0.96
N ARG A 240 20.90 -2.05 -0.68
CA ARG A 240 21.18 -0.61 -0.75
C ARG A 240 21.10 -0.10 -2.19
N GLY A 241 21.43 -0.94 -3.18
CA GLY A 241 21.35 -0.64 -4.61
C GLY A 241 19.96 -0.79 -5.24
N ARG A 242 18.92 -1.08 -4.46
CA ARG A 242 17.57 -1.29 -5.00
C ARG A 242 17.03 -0.04 -5.67
N LYS A 243 16.18 -0.23 -6.68
CA LYS A 243 15.42 0.86 -7.29
C LYS A 243 14.56 1.54 -6.21
N LYS A 244 14.49 2.86 -6.27
CA LYS A 244 13.58 3.68 -5.47
C LYS A 244 12.68 4.48 -6.41
N PRO A 245 11.47 4.88 -5.96
CA PRO A 245 10.67 5.86 -6.68
C PRO A 245 11.52 7.12 -6.92
N LYS A 246 11.55 7.61 -8.15
CA LYS A 246 12.26 8.85 -8.48
C LYS A 246 11.27 10.00 -8.42
N MET A 247 11.65 11.07 -7.74
CA MET A 247 10.92 12.33 -7.81
C MET A 247 10.90 12.81 -9.26
N PRO A 248 9.75 13.30 -9.78
CA PRO A 248 9.72 13.99 -11.05
C PRO A 248 10.72 15.15 -11.00
N ARG A 249 11.45 15.36 -12.09
CA ARG A 249 12.35 16.51 -12.19
C ARG A 249 11.47 17.76 -12.26
N THR A 250 11.48 18.57 -11.20
CA THR A 250 10.97 19.95 -11.30
C THR A 250 11.78 20.65 -12.37
N GLY A 251 11.13 20.95 -13.51
CA GLY A 251 11.72 21.80 -14.54
C GLY A 251 12.04 23.16 -13.91
N GLY A 252 13.32 23.51 -13.87
CA GLY A 252 13.79 24.83 -13.48
C GLY A 252 13.74 25.82 -14.63
#